data_AF-A0A2U1UZ24-F1
#
_entry.id   AF-A0A2U1UZ24-F1
#
_cell.length_a   1.000
_cell.length_b   1.000
_cell.length_c   1.000
_cell.angle_alpha   90.00
_cell.angle_beta   90.00
_cell.angle_gamma   90.00
#
_symmetry.space_group_name_H-M   'P 1'
#
loop_
_entity.id
_entity.type
_entity.pdbx_description
1 polymer ?
#
loop_
_entity_poly.entity_id
_entity_poly.type
_entity_poly.pdbx_seq_one_letter_code
_entity_poly.pdbx_strand_id
1 'polypeptide(L)'
;MATSSPSAGSPSAGSKTGGAPGGLRCAICGGESRQPPFRPAPPEQAPDLDLRPGEPLRGTMGRWLQQCPHCAYAAPDIGRAHPAAADAVAAAPFRALIADTSHPPLARRFLAWAHVLEETGALHAAAEATLHAAWVADDMNRPELAASWRQEAVALWRGGPALDAEQSVRVIDALRRSEAWGDAAAAAEALAAAQTPEAVAQVVALERRLIAARDAGRHTMASALPPPARRPHVAHQKVGRAAPAEGLWARLRRLFGKG
;
A
#
# COMPACT_ATOMS: atom_id res chain seq x y z
N MET A 1 -34.31 -61.59 2.18
CA MET A 1 -32.93 -62.14 2.23
C MET A 1 -32.15 -61.33 1.19
N ALA A 2 -31.21 -60.44 1.49
CA ALA A 2 -30.05 -60.52 2.41
C ALA A 2 -29.01 -61.55 1.91
N THR A 3 -27.72 -61.24 1.69
CA THR A 3 -26.91 -59.99 1.85
C THR A 3 -26.06 -59.77 0.55
N SER A 4 -25.07 -58.88 0.36
CA SER A 4 -24.23 -57.96 1.18
C SER A 4 -23.78 -56.73 0.33
N SER A 5 -23.17 -55.71 0.97
CA SER A 5 -22.42 -54.62 0.30
C SER A 5 -20.99 -54.51 0.86
N PRO A 6 -20.03 -53.93 0.09
CA PRO A 6 -18.91 -53.15 0.64
C PRO A 6 -19.04 -51.66 0.21
N SER A 7 -19.22 -50.71 1.12
CA SER A 7 -18.19 -50.11 2.01
C SER A 7 -17.31 -49.07 1.31
N ALA A 8 -17.45 -47.81 1.74
CA ALA A 8 -16.70 -46.67 1.22
C ALA A 8 -15.33 -46.51 1.93
N GLY A 9 -14.33 -46.01 1.19
CA GLY A 9 -13.03 -45.61 1.73
C GLY A 9 -12.83 -44.09 1.60
N SER A 10 -12.81 -43.37 2.71
CA SER A 10 -12.51 -41.93 2.74
C SER A 10 -11.01 -41.67 2.55
N PRO A 11 -10.59 -40.69 1.73
CA PRO A 11 -9.22 -40.19 1.74
C PRO A 11 -8.94 -39.51 3.09
N SER A 12 -7.86 -39.91 3.77
CA SER A 12 -7.50 -39.36 5.09
C SER A 12 -6.83 -37.98 4.99
N ALA A 13 -6.79 -37.27 6.11
CA ALA A 13 -6.40 -35.86 6.17
C ALA A 13 -4.88 -35.62 6.10
N GLY A 14 -4.50 -34.58 5.35
CA GLY A 14 -3.49 -33.60 5.79
C GLY A 14 -2.08 -34.10 6.09
N SER A 15 -1.33 -34.50 5.06
CA SER A 15 0.14 -34.58 5.14
C SER A 15 0.74 -33.18 5.37
N LYS A 16 0.98 -32.81 6.63
CA LYS A 16 1.76 -31.62 7.01
C LYS A 16 3.25 -31.85 6.69
N THR A 17 3.67 -31.53 5.49
CA THR A 17 5.09 -31.44 5.12
C THR A 17 5.74 -30.24 5.81
N GLY A 18 6.23 -30.46 7.04
CA GLY A 18 7.06 -29.51 7.78
C GLY A 18 8.42 -29.35 7.08
N GLY A 19 8.48 -28.50 6.06
CA GLY A 19 9.69 -28.24 5.30
C GLY A 19 10.77 -27.56 6.14
N ALA A 20 11.99 -28.08 6.05
CA ALA A 20 13.21 -27.32 6.34
C ALA A 20 13.28 -26.06 5.43
N PRO A 21 14.14 -25.07 5.71
CA PRO A 21 14.33 -23.89 4.84
C PRO A 21 15.04 -24.24 3.52
N GLY A 22 14.33 -24.98 2.66
CA GLY A 22 14.76 -25.44 1.34
C GLY A 22 14.44 -24.44 0.22
N GLY A 23 15.02 -24.68 -0.95
CA GLY A 23 14.81 -23.83 -2.12
C GLY A 23 13.37 -23.89 -2.64
N LEU A 24 12.82 -22.72 -2.96
CA LEU A 24 11.56 -22.58 -3.68
C LEU A 24 11.84 -22.79 -5.18
N ARG A 25 11.07 -23.65 -5.85
CA ARG A 25 11.15 -23.77 -7.32
C ARG A 25 10.40 -22.63 -7.97
N CYS A 26 10.99 -22.01 -9.00
CA CYS A 26 10.30 -21.02 -9.80
C CYS A 26 9.23 -21.68 -10.68
N ALA A 27 8.00 -21.15 -10.66
CA ALA A 27 6.89 -21.63 -11.49
C ALA A 27 7.12 -21.46 -13.01
N ILE A 28 8.01 -20.56 -13.42
CA ILE A 28 8.31 -20.30 -14.84
C ILE A 28 9.36 -21.26 -15.40
N CYS A 29 10.45 -21.53 -14.66
CA CYS A 29 11.61 -22.27 -15.17
C CYS A 29 12.01 -23.51 -14.36
N GLY A 30 11.28 -23.87 -13.31
CA GLY A 30 11.55 -25.02 -12.42
C GLY A 30 12.80 -24.90 -11.53
N GLY A 31 13.68 -23.94 -11.83
CA GLY A 31 14.95 -23.69 -11.15
C GLY A 31 14.77 -23.31 -9.68
N GLU A 32 15.67 -23.81 -8.83
CA GLU A 32 15.64 -23.59 -7.38
C GLU A 32 16.15 -22.20 -7.01
N SER A 33 15.46 -21.54 -6.09
CA SER A 33 15.81 -20.23 -5.57
C SER A 33 15.74 -20.21 -4.05
N ARG A 34 16.76 -19.63 -3.41
CA ARG A 34 16.80 -19.45 -1.95
C ARG A 34 16.21 -18.09 -1.61
N GLN A 35 14.93 -18.06 -1.24
CA GLN A 35 14.26 -16.84 -0.76
C GLN A 35 14.30 -16.80 0.77
N PRO A 36 14.72 -15.70 1.41
CA PRO A 36 14.66 -15.58 2.87
C PRO A 36 13.20 -15.46 3.33
N PRO A 37 12.80 -16.09 4.45
CA PRO A 37 11.45 -15.93 4.98
C PRO A 37 11.22 -14.47 5.40
N PHE A 38 10.15 -13.87 4.86
CA PHE A 38 9.78 -12.49 5.17
C PHE A 38 8.47 -12.44 5.95
N ARG A 39 8.47 -11.63 7.02
CA ARG A 39 7.28 -11.15 7.71
C ARG A 39 7.53 -9.67 8.02
N PRO A 40 6.72 -8.73 7.53
CA PRO A 40 6.88 -7.32 7.87
C PRO A 40 6.56 -7.09 9.35
N ALA A 41 7.30 -6.16 9.97
CA ALA A 41 6.81 -5.46 11.15
C ALA A 41 5.80 -4.38 10.70
N PRO A 42 4.83 -3.97 11.55
CA PRO A 42 4.01 -2.79 11.26
C PRO A 42 4.90 -1.53 11.14
N PRO A 43 4.50 -0.52 10.34
CA PRO A 43 5.20 0.75 10.29
C PRO A 43 4.96 1.54 11.60
N GLU A 44 5.98 2.28 12.04
CA GLU A 44 5.90 3.16 13.22
C GLU A 44 5.62 4.62 12.85
N GLN A 45 5.89 4.98 11.59
CA GLN A 45 5.71 6.31 11.03
C GLN A 45 4.53 6.32 10.04
N ALA A 46 3.81 7.44 9.97
CA ALA A 46 2.73 7.63 8.99
C ALA A 46 3.26 7.52 7.54
N PRO A 47 2.49 6.93 6.61
CA PRO A 47 2.90 6.81 5.21
C PRO A 47 2.88 8.15 4.47
N ASP A 48 3.58 8.18 3.33
CA ASP A 48 3.49 9.24 2.32
C ASP A 48 2.09 9.26 1.66
N LEU A 49 1.76 10.32 0.91
CA LEU A 49 0.45 10.45 0.24
C LEU A 49 0.24 9.46 -0.92
N ASP A 50 1.30 8.97 -1.57
CA ASP A 50 1.26 7.81 -2.50
C ASP A 50 1.10 6.45 -1.77
N LEU A 51 1.01 6.47 -0.44
CA LEU A 51 1.03 5.34 0.49
C LEU A 51 2.38 4.60 0.62
N ARG A 52 3.53 5.23 0.28
CA ARG A 52 4.82 4.67 0.70
C ARG A 52 4.84 4.54 2.22
N PRO A 53 5.08 3.35 2.79
CA PRO A 53 5.08 3.18 4.23
C PRO A 53 6.24 3.94 4.87
N GLY A 54 6.07 4.27 6.15
CA GLY A 54 7.17 4.76 6.98
C GLY A 54 8.14 3.65 7.42
N GLU A 55 9.18 4.01 8.16
CA GLU A 55 10.05 3.03 8.81
C GLU A 55 9.35 2.32 9.98
N PRO A 56 9.77 1.09 10.36
CA PRO A 56 10.83 0.27 9.75
C PRO A 56 10.39 -0.53 8.51
N LEU A 57 9.15 -0.33 8.03
CA LEU A 57 8.58 -1.14 6.95
C LEU A 57 9.20 -0.81 5.58
N ARG A 58 9.47 0.46 5.28
CA ARG A 58 10.13 0.89 4.02
C ARG A 58 11.52 0.26 3.84
N GLY A 59 12.36 0.23 4.86
CA GLY A 59 13.64 -0.49 4.88
C GLY A 59 13.54 -2.01 4.59
N THR A 60 12.33 -2.57 4.46
CA THR A 60 12.13 -3.97 4.07
C THR A 60 11.79 -4.19 2.58
N MET A 61 11.65 -3.14 1.75
CA MET A 61 11.25 -3.25 0.33
C MET A 61 12.02 -4.30 -0.48
N GLY A 62 13.31 -4.48 -0.21
CA GLY A 62 14.16 -5.52 -0.82
C GLY A 62 13.70 -6.98 -0.61
N ARG A 63 12.69 -7.21 0.25
CA ARG A 63 12.09 -8.51 0.58
C ARG A 63 10.61 -8.64 0.18
N TRP A 64 9.98 -7.59 -0.35
CA TRP A 64 8.55 -7.62 -0.73
C TRP A 64 8.30 -8.47 -1.98
N LEU A 65 9.23 -8.45 -2.92
CA LEU A 65 9.25 -9.35 -4.08
C LEU A 65 10.43 -10.30 -3.98
N GLN A 66 10.12 -11.58 -4.16
CA GLN A 66 11.07 -12.63 -4.49
C GLN A 66 11.51 -12.48 -5.95
N GLN A 67 12.68 -13.01 -6.29
CA GLN A 67 13.15 -13.04 -7.68
C GLN A 67 13.89 -14.34 -7.99
N CYS A 68 13.65 -14.94 -9.16
CA CYS A 68 14.36 -16.11 -9.62
C CYS A 68 15.73 -15.70 -10.21
N PRO A 69 16.86 -16.28 -9.77
CA PRO A 69 18.17 -15.95 -10.34
C PRO A 69 18.39 -16.52 -11.75
N HIS A 70 17.55 -17.48 -12.20
CA HIS A 70 17.73 -18.20 -13.47
C HIS A 70 17.00 -17.54 -14.65
N CYS A 71 15.79 -17.03 -14.42
CA CYS A 71 14.94 -16.40 -15.45
C CYS A 71 14.52 -14.97 -15.11
N ALA A 72 15.06 -14.38 -14.03
CA ALA A 72 14.75 -13.05 -13.51
C ALA A 72 13.28 -12.78 -13.11
N TYR A 73 12.35 -13.73 -13.29
CA TYR A 73 10.95 -13.63 -12.86
C TYR A 73 10.84 -13.16 -11.40
N ALA A 74 10.03 -12.13 -11.18
CA ALA A 74 9.81 -11.51 -9.88
C ALA A 74 8.32 -11.55 -9.53
N ALA A 75 8.01 -11.88 -8.28
CA ALA A 75 6.65 -11.96 -7.73
C ALA A 75 6.70 -11.99 -6.19
N PRO A 76 5.58 -11.80 -5.47
CA PRO A 76 5.52 -12.02 -4.02
C PRO A 76 5.82 -13.47 -3.62
N ASP A 77 5.46 -14.44 -4.47
CA ASP A 77 5.78 -15.87 -4.36
C ASP A 77 6.12 -16.39 -5.77
N ILE A 78 7.41 -16.57 -6.10
CA ILE A 78 7.82 -17.07 -7.43
C ILE A 78 7.52 -18.56 -7.64
N GLY A 79 7.04 -19.27 -6.61
CA GLY A 79 6.49 -20.62 -6.71
C GLY A 79 5.07 -20.64 -7.25
N ARG A 80 4.47 -19.47 -7.50
CA ARG A 80 3.17 -19.28 -8.16
C ARG A 80 3.37 -18.35 -9.36
N ALA A 81 2.60 -18.58 -10.42
CA ALA A 81 2.57 -17.72 -11.59
C ALA A 81 1.17 -17.78 -12.22
N HIS A 82 0.78 -16.70 -12.90
CA HIS A 82 -0.33 -16.75 -13.86
C HIS A 82 0.12 -17.55 -15.10
N PRO A 83 -0.74 -18.34 -15.78
CA PRO A 83 -0.32 -19.17 -16.91
C PRO A 83 0.45 -18.43 -18.00
N ALA A 84 -0.01 -17.24 -18.40
CA ALA A 84 0.66 -16.41 -19.43
C ALA A 84 1.92 -15.66 -18.93
N ALA A 85 2.30 -15.78 -17.65
CA ALA A 85 3.52 -15.15 -17.14
C ALA A 85 4.80 -15.77 -17.74
N ALA A 86 4.73 -17.00 -18.27
CA ALA A 86 5.84 -17.61 -18.98
C ALA A 86 6.15 -16.88 -20.30
N ASP A 87 5.10 -16.52 -21.05
CA ASP A 87 5.22 -15.78 -22.31
C ASP A 87 5.73 -14.35 -22.07
N ALA A 88 5.23 -13.68 -21.03
CA ALA A 88 5.72 -12.37 -20.59
C ALA A 88 7.22 -12.39 -20.23
N VAL A 89 7.68 -13.39 -19.45
CA VAL A 89 9.11 -13.56 -19.13
C VAL A 89 9.94 -13.95 -20.38
N ALA A 90 9.32 -14.61 -21.36
CA ALA A 90 9.92 -14.93 -22.66
C ALA A 90 9.81 -13.78 -23.69
N ALA A 91 9.20 -12.64 -23.34
CA ALA A 91 9.04 -11.51 -24.24
C ALA A 91 10.36 -10.73 -24.43
N ALA A 92 10.47 -10.01 -25.56
CA ALA A 92 11.62 -9.15 -25.81
C ALA A 92 11.71 -7.93 -24.87
N PRO A 93 10.61 -7.23 -24.51
CA PRO A 93 10.63 -6.13 -23.55
C PRO A 93 11.13 -6.56 -22.17
N PHE A 94 10.68 -7.70 -21.64
CA PHE A 94 11.17 -8.23 -20.37
C PHE A 94 12.68 -8.47 -20.38
N ARG A 95 13.22 -9.11 -21.42
CA ARG A 95 14.68 -9.31 -21.54
C ARG A 95 15.45 -7.99 -21.61
N ALA A 96 14.94 -6.99 -22.33
CA ALA A 96 15.56 -5.67 -22.40
C ALA A 96 15.58 -4.99 -21.02
N LEU A 97 14.45 -4.99 -20.32
CA LEU A 97 14.32 -4.45 -18.96
C LEU A 97 15.27 -5.12 -17.96
N ILE A 98 15.44 -6.45 -18.03
CA ILE A 98 16.36 -7.18 -17.15
C ILE A 98 17.83 -6.88 -17.46
N ALA A 99 18.17 -6.66 -18.74
CA ALA A 99 19.52 -6.34 -19.19
C ALA A 99 19.93 -4.87 -18.95
N ASP A 100 18.97 -3.94 -18.84
CA ASP A 100 19.24 -2.51 -18.66
C ASP A 100 19.86 -2.20 -17.28
N THR A 101 21.16 -1.93 -17.28
CA THR A 101 21.94 -1.60 -16.07
C THR A 101 21.77 -0.17 -15.56
N SER A 102 21.09 0.73 -16.31
CA SER A 102 20.88 2.13 -15.90
C SER A 102 19.88 2.27 -14.74
N HIS A 103 18.95 1.32 -14.64
CA HIS A 103 17.97 1.20 -13.57
C HIS A 103 18.56 0.56 -12.29
N PRO A 104 18.13 0.96 -11.08
CA PRO A 104 18.48 0.26 -9.86
C PRO A 104 18.06 -1.23 -9.86
N PRO A 105 18.88 -2.16 -9.34
CA PRO A 105 18.53 -3.59 -9.31
C PRO A 105 17.22 -3.92 -8.59
N LEU A 106 16.87 -3.18 -7.52
CA LEU A 106 15.61 -3.36 -6.82
C LEU A 106 14.42 -2.76 -7.60
N ALA A 107 14.60 -1.62 -8.27
CA ALA A 107 13.59 -1.04 -9.15
C ALA A 107 13.29 -1.98 -10.33
N ARG A 108 14.33 -2.54 -10.98
CA ARG A 108 14.17 -3.59 -12.00
C ARG A 108 13.33 -4.77 -11.52
N ARG A 109 13.45 -5.20 -10.25
CA ARG A 109 12.63 -6.30 -9.71
C ARG A 109 11.14 -5.92 -9.64
N PHE A 110 10.83 -4.68 -9.24
CA PHE A 110 9.46 -4.19 -9.23
C PHE A 110 8.90 -4.01 -10.65
N LEU A 111 9.65 -3.42 -11.57
CA LEU A 111 9.26 -3.27 -12.98
C LEU A 111 9.09 -4.63 -13.68
N ALA A 112 9.94 -5.61 -13.38
CA ALA A 112 9.81 -6.98 -13.91
C ALA A 112 8.51 -7.66 -13.46
N TRP A 113 8.03 -7.35 -12.26
CA TRP A 113 6.72 -7.80 -11.79
C TRP A 113 5.58 -6.98 -12.41
N ALA A 114 5.76 -5.67 -12.58
CA ALA A 114 4.80 -4.80 -13.26
C ALA A 114 4.51 -5.26 -14.69
N HIS A 115 5.54 -5.55 -15.48
CA HIS A 115 5.39 -6.05 -16.86
C HIS A 115 4.62 -7.38 -16.92
N VAL A 116 4.90 -8.33 -16.01
CA VAL A 116 4.13 -9.59 -15.97
C VAL A 116 2.67 -9.34 -15.56
N LEU A 117 2.40 -8.36 -14.70
CA LEU A 117 1.02 -7.98 -14.34
C LEU A 117 0.31 -7.26 -15.49
N GLU A 118 1.02 -6.45 -16.27
CA GLU A 118 0.51 -5.77 -17.46
C GLU A 118 0.13 -6.77 -18.56
N GLU A 119 1.06 -7.65 -18.95
CA GLU A 119 0.85 -8.74 -19.93
C GLU A 119 -0.21 -9.77 -19.48
N THR A 120 -0.63 -9.73 -18.20
CA THR A 120 -1.72 -10.56 -17.66
C THR A 120 -2.98 -9.78 -17.31
N GLY A 121 -3.08 -8.51 -17.74
CA GLY A 121 -4.27 -7.66 -17.61
C GLY A 121 -4.54 -7.11 -16.20
N ALA A 122 -3.64 -7.36 -15.24
CA ALA A 122 -3.76 -6.92 -13.85
C ALA A 122 -3.26 -5.47 -13.65
N LEU A 123 -3.73 -4.55 -14.51
CA LEU A 123 -3.17 -3.20 -14.69
C LEU A 123 -3.07 -2.37 -13.40
N HIS A 124 -4.05 -2.45 -12.49
CA HIS A 124 -3.96 -1.78 -11.18
C HIS A 124 -2.78 -2.31 -10.35
N ALA A 125 -2.56 -3.63 -10.32
CA ALA A 125 -1.42 -4.22 -9.61
C ALA A 125 -0.08 -3.93 -10.32
N ALA A 126 -0.09 -3.79 -11.65
CA ALA A 126 1.07 -3.33 -12.40
C ALA A 126 1.45 -1.90 -11.99
N ALA A 127 0.47 -0.99 -11.87
CA ALA A 127 0.67 0.37 -11.36
C ALA A 127 1.26 0.40 -9.94
N GLU A 128 0.76 -0.44 -9.01
CA GLU A 128 1.37 -0.60 -7.67
C GLU A 128 2.86 -0.97 -7.76
N ALA A 129 3.20 -1.93 -8.63
CA ALA A 129 4.58 -2.37 -8.81
C ALA A 129 5.46 -1.27 -9.45
N THR A 130 4.97 -0.54 -10.45
CA THR A 130 5.70 0.59 -11.06
C THR A 130 5.87 1.74 -10.06
N LEU A 131 4.88 2.03 -9.22
CA LEU A 131 5.01 2.99 -8.11
C LEU A 131 6.08 2.56 -7.09
N HIS A 132 6.16 1.27 -6.75
CA HIS A 132 7.22 0.75 -5.90
C HIS A 132 8.62 0.92 -6.52
N ALA A 133 8.75 0.89 -7.86
CA ALA A 133 10.00 1.27 -8.52
C ALA A 133 10.29 2.79 -8.40
N ALA A 134 9.28 3.66 -8.51
CA ALA A 134 9.43 5.09 -8.25
C ALA A 134 9.89 5.39 -6.81
N TRP A 135 9.42 4.62 -5.82
CA TRP A 135 9.90 4.71 -4.44
C TRP A 135 11.37 4.31 -4.31
N VAL A 136 11.84 3.28 -5.00
CA VAL A 136 13.27 2.92 -5.03
C VAL A 136 14.11 4.03 -5.69
N ALA A 137 13.57 4.72 -6.69
CA ALA A 137 14.24 5.87 -7.31
C ALA A 137 14.32 7.09 -6.38
N ASP A 138 13.24 7.42 -5.63
CA ASP A 138 13.28 8.42 -4.55
C ASP A 138 14.38 8.07 -3.52
N ASP A 139 14.38 6.82 -3.03
CA ASP A 139 15.27 6.32 -1.98
C ASP A 139 16.75 6.29 -2.42
N MET A 140 17.01 6.31 -3.73
CA MET A 140 18.35 6.41 -4.34
C MET A 140 18.65 7.79 -4.95
N ASN A 141 17.80 8.80 -4.69
CA ASN A 141 17.95 10.16 -5.20
C ASN A 141 18.11 10.23 -6.74
N ARG A 142 17.19 9.57 -7.45
CA ARG A 142 17.07 9.52 -8.93
C ARG A 142 15.73 10.13 -9.38
N PRO A 143 15.53 11.46 -9.23
CA PRO A 143 14.22 12.08 -9.37
C PRO A 143 13.61 11.92 -10.77
N GLU A 144 14.42 11.83 -11.82
CA GLU A 144 13.95 11.68 -13.21
C GLU A 144 13.28 10.32 -13.43
N LEU A 145 13.89 9.24 -12.91
CA LEU A 145 13.28 7.91 -12.91
C LEU A 145 12.04 7.85 -12.02
N ALA A 146 12.08 8.53 -10.87
CA ALA A 146 10.97 8.60 -9.94
C ALA A 146 9.76 9.39 -10.49
N ALA A 147 9.99 10.32 -11.42
CA ALA A 147 8.95 11.02 -12.15
C ALA A 147 8.39 10.17 -13.31
N SER A 148 9.25 9.55 -14.13
CA SER A 148 8.82 8.66 -15.23
C SER A 148 7.92 7.54 -14.73
N TRP A 149 8.38 6.79 -13.72
CA TRP A 149 7.63 5.66 -13.16
C TRP A 149 6.34 6.07 -12.44
N ARG A 150 6.23 7.33 -12.00
CA ARG A 150 4.95 7.89 -11.52
C ARG A 150 3.97 8.15 -12.67
N GLN A 151 4.42 8.69 -13.79
CA GLN A 151 3.58 8.89 -14.98
C GLN A 151 3.15 7.54 -15.59
N GLU A 152 4.05 6.56 -15.63
CA GLU A 152 3.75 5.19 -16.07
C GLU A 152 2.75 4.48 -15.14
N ALA A 153 2.91 4.59 -13.82
CA ALA A 153 1.92 4.07 -12.86
C ALA A 153 0.54 4.73 -13.02
N VAL A 154 0.49 6.04 -13.28
CA VAL A 154 -0.76 6.77 -13.57
C VAL A 154 -1.40 6.31 -14.88
N ALA A 155 -0.60 6.00 -15.92
CA ALA A 155 -1.12 5.42 -17.16
C ALA A 155 -1.72 4.02 -16.94
N LEU A 156 -1.03 3.17 -16.17
CA LEU A 156 -1.49 1.81 -15.84
C LEU A 156 -2.77 1.81 -14.98
N TRP A 157 -2.87 2.70 -13.97
CA TRP A 157 -4.12 2.91 -13.23
C TRP A 157 -5.24 3.42 -14.15
N ARG A 158 -5.00 4.47 -14.96
CA ARG A 158 -6.02 5.03 -15.87
C ARG A 158 -6.46 4.08 -17.00
N GLY A 159 -5.63 3.10 -17.36
CA GLY A 159 -5.98 2.04 -18.32
C GLY A 159 -6.75 0.86 -17.71
N GLY A 160 -6.82 0.77 -16.38
CA GLY A 160 -7.54 -0.28 -15.66
C GLY A 160 -9.05 0.00 -15.47
N PRO A 161 -9.70 -0.74 -14.55
CA PRO A 161 -11.04 -0.42 -14.07
C PRO A 161 -11.17 1.01 -13.51
N ALA A 162 -12.40 1.48 -13.32
CA ALA A 162 -12.63 2.76 -12.66
C ALA A 162 -11.97 2.81 -11.26
N LEU A 163 -11.25 3.89 -10.98
CA LEU A 163 -10.49 4.07 -9.75
C LEU A 163 -11.41 4.28 -8.55
N ASP A 164 -11.03 3.73 -7.40
CA ASP A 164 -11.62 4.13 -6.12
C ASP A 164 -11.03 5.47 -5.61
N ALA A 165 -11.54 5.95 -4.47
CA ALA A 165 -11.16 7.24 -3.90
C ALA A 165 -9.72 7.28 -3.35
N GLU A 166 -9.16 6.14 -2.91
CA GLU A 166 -7.77 6.03 -2.43
C GLU A 166 -6.81 5.99 -3.62
N GLN A 167 -7.11 5.17 -4.63
CA GLN A 167 -6.38 5.16 -5.90
C GLN A 167 -6.38 6.54 -6.58
N SER A 168 -7.51 7.24 -6.56
CA SER A 168 -7.63 8.59 -7.13
C SER A 168 -6.76 9.61 -6.38
N VAL A 169 -6.64 9.54 -5.05
CA VAL A 169 -5.68 10.34 -4.26
C VAL A 169 -4.24 10.04 -4.68
N ARG A 170 -3.88 8.76 -4.84
CA ARG A 170 -2.51 8.34 -5.16
C ARG A 170 -2.12 8.71 -6.60
N VAL A 171 -3.07 8.76 -7.53
CA VAL A 171 -2.91 9.36 -8.85
C VAL A 171 -2.61 10.85 -8.77
N ILE A 172 -3.29 11.60 -7.87
CA ILE A 172 -3.03 13.03 -7.68
C ILE A 172 -1.61 13.27 -7.12
N ASP A 173 -1.17 12.55 -6.09
CA ASP A 173 0.21 12.63 -5.57
C ASP A 173 1.25 12.26 -6.63
N ALA A 174 1.01 11.17 -7.38
CA ALA A 174 1.92 10.73 -8.44
C ALA A 174 2.05 11.77 -9.57
N LEU A 175 0.96 12.42 -9.98
CA LEU A 175 0.97 13.51 -10.96
C LEU A 175 1.67 14.76 -10.41
N ARG A 176 1.35 15.16 -9.17
CA ARG A 176 1.99 16.30 -8.51
C ARG A 176 3.51 16.12 -8.39
N ARG A 177 3.95 14.95 -7.94
CA ARG A 177 5.37 14.60 -7.73
C ARG A 177 6.12 14.21 -9.00
N SER A 178 5.45 14.21 -10.15
CA SER A 178 6.06 14.15 -11.49
C SER A 178 5.83 15.44 -12.29
N GLU A 179 5.50 16.54 -11.59
CA GLU A 179 5.30 17.90 -12.12
C GLU A 179 4.23 18.03 -13.23
N ALA A 180 3.30 17.07 -13.30
CA ALA A 180 2.16 17.08 -14.22
C ALA A 180 1.03 17.99 -13.67
N TRP A 181 1.34 19.26 -13.38
CA TRP A 181 0.51 20.19 -12.60
C TRP A 181 -0.94 20.34 -13.08
N GLY A 182 -1.15 20.37 -14.41
CA GLY A 182 -2.48 20.50 -15.01
C GLY A 182 -3.34 19.25 -14.80
N ASP A 183 -2.76 18.07 -15.04
CA ASP A 183 -3.40 16.78 -14.80
C ASP A 183 -3.67 16.53 -13.32
N ALA A 184 -2.73 16.90 -12.45
CA ALA A 184 -2.88 16.81 -11.00
C ALA A 184 -4.06 17.69 -10.52
N ALA A 185 -4.14 18.93 -11.00
CA ALA A 185 -5.24 19.83 -10.70
C ALA A 185 -6.58 19.29 -11.21
N ALA A 186 -6.64 18.82 -12.47
CA ALA A 186 -7.86 18.27 -13.06
C ALA A 186 -8.38 17.03 -12.30
N ALA A 187 -7.49 16.12 -11.91
CA ALA A 187 -7.83 14.96 -11.08
C ALA A 187 -8.31 15.37 -9.67
N ALA A 188 -7.68 16.38 -9.07
CA ALA A 188 -8.06 16.88 -7.74
C ALA A 188 -9.41 17.62 -7.72
N GLU A 189 -9.74 18.41 -8.75
CA GLU A 189 -11.07 19.02 -8.88
C GLU A 189 -12.15 17.95 -9.14
N ALA A 190 -11.87 16.96 -10.00
CA ALA A 190 -12.80 15.87 -10.28
C ALA A 190 -13.13 15.04 -9.02
N LEU A 191 -12.12 14.73 -8.19
CA LEU A 191 -12.32 14.01 -6.93
C LEU A 191 -12.97 14.88 -5.85
N ALA A 192 -12.71 16.19 -5.83
CA ALA A 192 -13.36 17.15 -4.93
C ALA A 192 -14.85 17.38 -5.28
N ALA A 193 -15.25 17.20 -6.54
CA ALA A 193 -16.65 17.26 -6.97
C ALA A 193 -17.45 15.98 -6.63
N ALA A 194 -16.76 14.86 -6.34
CA ALA A 194 -17.39 13.61 -5.92
C ALA A 194 -17.70 13.59 -4.42
N GLN A 195 -18.76 12.88 -4.02
CA GLN A 195 -19.12 12.70 -2.60
C GLN A 195 -18.19 11.69 -1.93
N THR A 196 -17.01 12.17 -1.53
CA THR A 196 -15.94 11.37 -0.90
C THR A 196 -16.01 11.37 0.64
N PRO A 197 -15.41 10.38 1.33
CA PRO A 197 -15.26 10.40 2.78
C PRO A 197 -14.44 11.61 3.26
N GLU A 198 -14.72 12.12 4.45
CA GLU A 198 -14.09 13.34 4.98
C GLU A 198 -12.55 13.28 5.02
N ALA A 199 -11.98 12.11 5.29
CA ALA A 199 -10.52 11.90 5.26
C ALA A 199 -9.93 12.06 3.85
N VAL A 200 -10.63 11.59 2.81
CA VAL A 200 -10.22 11.80 1.40
C VAL A 200 -10.33 13.28 1.04
N ALA A 201 -11.42 13.94 1.42
CA ALA A 201 -11.60 15.38 1.20
C ALA A 201 -10.49 16.23 1.86
N GLN A 202 -10.03 15.84 3.07
CA GLN A 202 -8.89 16.48 3.73
C GLN A 202 -7.56 16.28 2.97
N VAL A 203 -7.29 15.09 2.42
CA VAL A 203 -6.11 14.85 1.58
C VAL A 203 -6.18 15.64 0.28
N VAL A 204 -7.33 15.65 -0.42
CA VAL A 204 -7.52 16.45 -1.64
C VAL A 204 -7.37 17.96 -1.35
N ALA A 205 -7.80 18.43 -0.18
CA ALA A 205 -7.58 19.81 0.27
C ALA A 205 -6.13 20.11 0.67
N LEU A 206 -5.28 19.11 0.93
CA LEU A 206 -3.83 19.28 0.98
C LEU A 206 -3.25 19.33 -0.45
N GLU A 207 -3.53 18.31 -1.26
CA GLU A 207 -3.01 18.19 -2.63
C GLU A 207 -3.25 19.46 -3.47
N ARG A 208 -4.47 19.99 -3.48
CA ARG A 208 -4.81 21.23 -4.21
C ARG A 208 -3.95 22.43 -3.78
N ARG A 209 -3.56 22.52 -2.51
CA ARG A 209 -2.64 23.57 -2.01
C ARG A 209 -1.20 23.33 -2.46
N LEU A 210 -0.73 22.09 -2.44
CA LEU A 210 0.61 21.72 -2.89
C LEU A 210 0.77 21.93 -4.41
N ILE A 211 -0.23 21.53 -5.20
CA ILE A 211 -0.30 21.77 -6.65
C ILE A 211 -0.29 23.27 -6.96
N ALA A 212 -1.10 24.08 -6.26
CA ALA A 212 -1.12 25.53 -6.43
C ALA A 212 0.21 26.21 -6.05
N ALA A 213 0.95 25.66 -5.07
CA ALA A 213 2.27 26.12 -4.68
C ALA A 213 3.41 25.59 -5.59
N ARG A 214 3.12 24.69 -6.53
CA ARG A 214 4.09 23.87 -7.28
C ARG A 214 5.09 23.11 -6.40
N ASP A 215 4.61 22.60 -5.27
CA ASP A 215 5.38 21.72 -4.39
C ASP A 215 5.33 20.28 -4.93
N ALA A 216 6.45 19.79 -5.46
CA ALA A 216 6.62 18.41 -5.93
C ALA A 216 7.19 17.48 -4.81
N GLY A 217 7.35 18.00 -3.60
CA GLY A 217 7.95 17.32 -2.47
C GLY A 217 7.12 16.17 -1.91
N ARG A 218 7.77 15.38 -1.06
CA ARG A 218 7.16 14.27 -0.33
C ARG A 218 6.39 14.79 0.88
N HIS A 219 5.09 14.53 0.92
CA HIS A 219 4.20 14.81 2.05
C HIS A 219 3.61 13.52 2.60
N THR A 220 3.06 13.58 3.82
CA THR A 220 2.55 12.39 4.54
C THR A 220 1.06 12.48 4.81
N MET A 221 0.41 11.35 5.07
CA MET A 221 -0.99 11.30 5.51
C MET A 221 -1.22 12.09 6.81
N ALA A 222 -0.21 12.20 7.68
CA ALA A 222 -0.27 13.05 8.88
C ALA A 222 -0.20 14.56 8.57
N SER A 223 0.27 14.95 7.39
CA SER A 223 0.24 16.34 6.90
C SER A 223 -1.17 16.76 6.45
N ALA A 224 -2.00 15.79 6.03
CA ALA A 224 -3.39 16.00 5.61
C ALA A 224 -4.38 15.81 6.76
N LEU A 225 -4.14 14.80 7.61
CA LEU A 225 -4.99 14.38 8.72
C LEU A 225 -4.32 14.73 10.05
N PRO A 226 -4.34 16.00 10.49
CA PRO A 226 -3.79 16.36 11.79
C PRO A 226 -4.52 15.60 12.90
N PRO A 227 -3.82 15.07 13.92
CA PRO A 227 -4.48 14.33 15.00
C PRO A 227 -5.51 15.23 15.69
N PRO A 228 -6.70 14.69 16.04
CA PRO A 228 -7.80 15.49 16.58
C PRO A 228 -7.29 16.28 17.78
N ALA A 229 -7.46 17.61 17.71
CA ALA A 229 -6.83 18.54 18.64
C ALA A 229 -7.05 18.08 20.07
N ARG A 230 -5.95 17.71 20.76
CA ARG A 230 -6.01 17.23 22.15
C ARG A 230 -6.73 18.30 22.95
N ARG A 231 -7.95 17.99 23.44
CA ARG A 231 -8.66 18.87 24.36
C ARG A 231 -7.67 19.25 25.44
N PRO A 232 -7.40 20.55 25.67
CA PRO A 232 -6.41 20.94 26.66
C PRO A 232 -6.81 20.29 27.97
N HIS A 233 -5.91 19.49 28.54
CA HIS A 233 -6.16 18.87 29.83
C HIS A 233 -6.50 20.00 30.79
N VAL A 234 -7.74 20.04 31.28
CA VAL A 234 -8.16 21.01 32.27
C VAL A 234 -7.31 20.73 33.49
N ALA A 235 -6.25 21.52 33.64
CA ALA A 235 -5.40 21.46 34.80
C ALA A 235 -6.33 21.72 35.99
N HIS A 236 -6.52 20.71 36.83
CA HIS A 236 -7.24 20.87 38.08
C HIS A 236 -6.43 21.84 38.95
N GLN A 237 -6.71 23.14 38.78
CA GLN A 237 -6.39 24.13 39.79
C GLN A 237 -6.91 23.56 41.11
N LYS A 238 -6.03 23.45 42.10
CA LYS A 238 -6.38 23.00 43.43
C LYS A 238 -7.39 24.01 43.98
N VAL A 239 -8.68 23.69 43.86
CA VAL A 239 -9.76 24.49 44.42
C VAL A 239 -9.46 24.63 45.90
N GLY A 240 -9.20 25.88 46.32
CA GLY A 240 -8.93 26.20 47.71
C GLY A 240 -10.05 25.65 48.58
N ARG A 241 -9.68 25.09 49.74
CA ARG A 241 -10.55 24.27 50.60
C ARG A 241 -11.69 25.09 51.21
N ALA A 242 -12.72 25.39 50.42
CA ALA A 242 -13.95 26.02 50.86
C ALA A 242 -14.75 25.08 51.78
N ALA A 243 -15.58 25.67 52.64
CA ALA A 243 -16.38 24.96 53.63
C ALA A 243 -17.40 23.99 52.98
N PRO A 244 -17.81 22.91 53.67
CA PRO A 244 -18.75 21.93 53.13
C PRO A 244 -20.15 22.54 52.96
N ALA A 245 -20.48 22.93 51.73
CA ALA A 245 -21.85 23.29 51.35
C ALA A 245 -22.75 22.03 51.33
N GLU A 246 -23.98 22.16 51.83
CA GLU A 246 -24.91 21.03 51.99
C GLU A 246 -25.17 20.28 50.67
N GLY A 247 -25.04 18.94 50.71
CA GLY A 247 -25.21 18.09 49.54
C GLY A 247 -26.62 18.11 48.95
N LEU A 248 -26.72 17.89 47.63
CA LEU A 248 -27.97 17.95 46.85
C LEU A 248 -29.16 17.17 47.46
N TRP A 249 -28.87 16.01 48.07
CA TRP A 249 -29.83 15.15 48.75
C TRP A 249 -30.50 15.80 49.98
N ALA A 250 -29.83 16.74 50.65
CA ALA A 250 -30.42 17.52 51.76
C ALA A 250 -31.42 18.58 51.26
N ARG A 251 -31.26 19.09 50.03
CA ARG A 251 -32.23 20.00 49.39
C ARG A 251 -33.46 19.26 48.89
N LEU A 252 -33.29 18.11 48.23
CA LEU A 252 -34.41 17.30 47.72
C LEU A 252 -35.36 16.82 48.84
N ARG A 253 -34.83 16.47 50.03
CA ARG A 253 -35.66 16.09 51.18
C ARG A 253 -36.54 17.21 51.75
N ARG A 254 -36.29 18.49 51.43
CA ARG A 254 -37.14 19.62 51.89
C ARG A 254 -38.33 19.92 50.96
N LEU A 255 -38.38 19.33 49.75
CA LEU A 255 -39.43 19.61 48.76
C LEU A 255 -40.56 18.56 48.71
N PHE A 256 -40.35 17.36 49.28
CA PHE A 256 -41.31 16.24 49.22
C PHE A 256 -41.35 15.44 50.53
N GLY A 257 -41.48 16.12 51.69
CA GLY A 257 -41.22 15.47 52.99
C GLY A 257 -41.88 16.03 54.25
N LYS A 258 -42.90 16.90 54.15
CA LYS A 258 -43.83 17.24 55.25
C LYS A 258 -45.22 17.61 54.72
N GLY A 259 -45.99 16.56 54.44
CA GLY A 259 -47.43 16.51 54.69
C GLY A 259 -47.63 15.48 55.79
#